data_AF-A0A529LMZ2-F1
#
_entry.id   AF-A0A529LMZ2-F1
#
_cell.length_a   1.000
_cell.length_b   1.000
_cell.length_c   1.000
_cell.angle_alpha   90.00
_cell.angle_beta   90.00
_cell.angle_gamma   90.00
#
_symmetry.space_group_name_H-M   'P 1'
#
loop_
_entity.id
_entity.type
_entity.pdbx_description
1 polymer ?
#
loop_
_entity_poly.entity_id
_entity_poly.type
_entity_poly.pdbx_seq_one_letter_code
_entity_poly.pdbx_strand_id
1 'polypeptide(L)'
;LIQDSLTYAMQRKQFGQPIAEFQLIQAMLADSRAEAYAARCMVLETARSKDRGENVSTEAACCKMFASEMVGRVADKAVQIH
;
A
#
# COMPACT_ATOMS: atom_id res chain seq x y z
N LEU A 1 0.34 3.44 8.29
CA LEU A 1 -0.92 3.43 7.51
C LEU A 1 -1.55 2.03 7.46
N ILE A 2 -1.11 1.11 6.58
CA ILE A 2 -1.78 -0.20 6.40
C ILE A 2 -1.85 -1.00 7.71
N GLN A 3 -0.74 -1.10 8.44
CA GLN A 3 -0.69 -1.82 9.72
C GLN A 3 -1.58 -1.17 10.78
N ASP A 4 -1.61 0.17 10.83
CA ASP A 4 -2.43 0.91 11.78
C ASP A 4 -3.92 0.70 11.47
N SER A 5 -4.32 0.80 10.20
CA SER A 5 -5.67 0.50 9.73
C SER A 5 -6.11 -0.92 10.03
N LEU A 6 -5.24 -1.91 9.83
CA LEU A 6 -5.53 -3.31 10.20
C LEU A 6 -5.73 -3.45 11.71
N THR A 7 -4.86 -2.82 12.50
CA THR A 7 -4.94 -2.85 13.97
C THR A 7 -6.26 -2.23 14.45
N TYR A 8 -6.62 -1.06 13.92
CA TYR A 8 -7.90 -0.42 14.20
C TYR A 8 -9.07 -1.29 13.78
N ALA A 9 -9.05 -1.86 12.57
CA ALA A 9 -10.13 -2.68 12.04
C ALA A 9 -10.42 -3.93 12.89
N MET A 10 -9.38 -4.52 13.50
CA MET A 10 -9.52 -5.66 14.42
C MET A 10 -10.08 -5.25 15.80
N GLN A 11 -9.79 -4.03 16.24
CA GLN A 11 -10.20 -3.54 17.57
C GLN A 11 -11.60 -2.89 17.55
N ARG A 12 -11.91 -2.15 16.49
CA ARG A 12 -13.17 -1.44 16.32
C ARG A 12 -14.29 -2.43 16.03
N LYS A 13 -15.35 -2.41 16.85
CA LYS A 13 -16.54 -3.25 16.68
C LYS A 13 -17.75 -2.43 16.24
N GLN A 14 -18.45 -2.88 15.21
CA GLN A 14 -19.74 -2.37 14.77
C GLN A 14 -20.61 -3.53 14.25
N PHE A 15 -21.93 -3.38 14.37
CA PHE A 15 -22.89 -4.43 14.00
C PHE A 15 -22.56 -5.81 14.63
N GLY A 16 -22.04 -5.80 15.87
CA GLY A 16 -21.77 -7.01 16.65
C GLY A 16 -20.42 -7.69 16.44
N GLN A 17 -19.57 -7.22 15.51
CA GLN A 17 -18.28 -7.86 15.20
C GLN A 17 -17.17 -6.82 14.90
N PRO A 18 -15.89 -7.21 14.93
CA PRO A 18 -14.80 -6.37 14.43
C PRO A 18 -15.07 -5.92 12.99
N ILE A 19 -14.75 -4.68 12.65
CA ILE A 19 -14.98 -4.18 11.29
C ILE A 19 -14.10 -4.89 10.25
N ALA A 20 -13.00 -5.53 10.69
CA ALA A 20 -12.17 -6.41 9.87
C ALA A 20 -12.92 -7.61 9.26
N GLU A 21 -14.11 -7.96 9.78
CA GLU A 21 -14.94 -9.05 9.23
C GLU A 21 -15.78 -8.61 8.01
N PHE A 22 -15.87 -7.31 7.73
CA PHE A 22 -16.61 -6.82 6.57
C PHE A 22 -15.74 -6.89 5.30
N GLN A 23 -16.28 -7.49 4.23
CA GLN A 23 -15.57 -7.70 2.97
C GLN A 23 -15.01 -6.42 2.34
N LEU A 24 -15.71 -5.28 2.46
CA LEU A 24 -15.21 -4.01 1.93
C LEU A 24 -13.96 -3.51 2.68
N ILE A 25 -13.89 -3.71 4.00
CA ILE A 25 -12.70 -3.37 4.80
C ILE A 25 -11.53 -4.28 4.41
N GLN A 26 -11.80 -5.58 4.24
CA GLN A 26 -10.79 -6.54 3.78
C GLN A 26 -10.25 -6.19 2.39
N ALA A 27 -11.12 -5.80 1.46
CA ALA A 27 -10.74 -5.37 0.12
C ALA A 27 -9.83 -4.14 0.15
N MET A 28 -10.19 -3.11 0.94
CA MET A 28 -9.36 -1.90 1.09
C MET A 28 -7.96 -2.22 1.63
N LEU A 29 -7.87 -3.10 2.63
CA LEU A 29 -6.58 -3.53 3.21
C LEU A 29 -5.77 -4.39 2.23
N ALA A 30 -6.44 -5.32 1.53
CA ALA A 30 -5.81 -6.20 0.54
C ALA A 30 -5.22 -5.41 -0.63
N ASP A 31 -6.00 -4.51 -1.23
CA ASP A 31 -5.53 -3.64 -2.32
C ASP A 31 -4.34 -2.79 -1.85
N SER A 32 -4.46 -2.16 -0.68
CA SER A 32 -3.39 -1.33 -0.12
C SER A 32 -2.09 -2.14 0.06
N ARG A 33 -2.21 -3.37 0.56
CA ARG A 33 -1.05 -4.25 0.76
C ARG A 33 -0.41 -4.69 -0.56
N ALA A 34 -1.23 -5.02 -1.55
CA ALA A 34 -0.78 -5.44 -2.87
C ALA A 34 -0.06 -4.30 -3.60
N GLU A 35 -0.65 -3.10 -3.62
CA GLU A 35 -0.04 -1.94 -4.25
C GLU A 35 1.27 -1.53 -3.55
N ALA A 36 1.31 -1.55 -2.22
CA ALA A 36 2.54 -1.27 -1.47
C ALA A 36 3.64 -2.31 -1.74
N TYR A 37 3.26 -3.59 -1.90
CA TYR A 37 4.20 -4.64 -2.30
C TYR A 37 4.74 -4.39 -3.71
N ALA A 38 3.88 -4.07 -4.68
CA ALA A 38 4.29 -3.76 -6.05
C ALA A 38 5.26 -2.58 -6.10
N ALA A 39 4.96 -1.48 -5.40
CA ALA A 39 5.85 -0.32 -5.32
C ALA A 39 7.23 -0.69 -4.75
N ARG A 40 7.25 -1.50 -3.69
CA ARG A 40 8.50 -1.99 -3.09
C ARG A 40 9.31 -2.84 -4.07
N CYS A 41 8.67 -3.73 -4.81
CA CYS A 41 9.33 -4.54 -5.82
C CYS A 41 9.93 -3.68 -6.95
N MET A 42 9.18 -2.71 -7.47
CA MET A 42 9.66 -1.77 -8.49
C MET A 42 10.91 -1.02 -8.02
N VAL A 43 10.87 -0.47 -6.80
CA VAL A 43 11.99 0.30 -6.24
C VAL A 43 13.21 -0.59 -6.03
N LEU A 44 13.04 -1.80 -5.47
CA LEU A 44 14.16 -2.71 -5.22
C LEU A 44 14.79 -3.18 -6.53
N GLU A 45 14.01 -3.46 -7.56
CA GLU A 45 14.56 -3.88 -8.85
C GLU A 45 15.32 -2.74 -9.53
N THR A 46 14.73 -1.55 -9.54
CA THR A 46 15.38 -0.34 -10.07
C THR A 46 16.69 -0.03 -9.34
N ALA A 47 16.71 -0.18 -8.01
CA ALA A 47 17.92 -0.01 -7.21
C ALA A 47 18.99 -1.04 -7.58
N ARG A 48 18.63 -2.33 -7.72
CA ARG A 48 19.58 -3.37 -8.15
C ARG A 48 20.15 -3.09 -9.54
N SER A 49 19.32 -2.65 -10.49
CA SER A 49 19.79 -2.21 -11.81
C SER A 49 20.79 -1.06 -11.71
N LYS A 50 20.50 -0.07 -10.86
CA LYS A 50 21.42 1.04 -10.61
C LYS A 50 22.76 0.57 -10.03
N ASP A 51 22.73 -0.35 -9.07
CA ASP A 51 23.92 -0.92 -8.43
C ASP A 51 24.78 -1.71 -9.43
N ARG A 52 24.18 -2.30 -10.47
CA ARG A 52 24.89 -2.93 -11.61
C ARG A 52 25.47 -1.92 -12.61
N GLY A 53 25.29 -0.61 -12.39
CA GLY A 53 25.78 0.45 -13.27
C GLY A 53 24.86 0.76 -14.45
N GLU A 54 23.65 0.22 -14.48
CA GLU A 54 22.68 0.48 -15.55
C GLU A 54 22.11 1.92 -15.44
N ASN A 55 21.70 2.49 -16.57
CA ASN A 55 20.93 3.73 -16.57
C ASN A 55 19.46 3.41 -16.26
N VAL A 56 18.96 3.96 -15.16
CA VAL A 56 17.62 3.67 -14.63
C VAL A 56 16.71 4.90 -14.60
N SER A 57 17.02 5.93 -15.39
CA SER A 57 16.34 7.24 -15.28
C SER A 57 14.82 7.12 -15.49
N THR A 58 14.41 6.27 -16.43
CA THR A 58 13.00 6.01 -16.74
C THR A 58 12.34 5.19 -15.63
N GLU A 59 12.98 4.10 -15.21
CA GLU A 59 12.49 3.20 -14.17
C GLU A 59 12.35 3.92 -12.82
N ALA A 60 13.30 4.81 -12.49
CA ALA A 60 13.24 5.66 -11.31
C ALA A 60 12.06 6.64 -11.36
N ALA A 61 11.77 7.23 -12.53
CA ALA A 61 10.59 8.08 -12.72
C ALA A 61 9.29 7.29 -12.57
N CYS A 62 9.22 6.08 -13.13
CA CYS A 62 8.09 5.16 -12.93
C CYS A 62 7.90 4.80 -11.46
N CYS A 63 8.99 4.47 -10.74
CA CYS A 63 8.96 4.19 -9.31
C CYS A 63 8.40 5.37 -8.52
N LYS A 64 8.91 6.59 -8.79
CA LYS A 64 8.43 7.81 -8.12
C LYS A 64 6.93 7.97 -8.31
N MET A 65 6.47 7.94 -9.56
CA MET A 65 5.08 8.21 -9.91
C MET A 65 4.16 7.15 -9.29
N PHE A 66 4.48 5.87 -9.47
CA PHE A 66 3.68 4.79 -8.93
C PHE A 66 3.61 4.83 -7.40
N ALA A 67 4.74 4.99 -6.72
CA ALA A 67 4.79 5.00 -5.26
C ALA A 67 4.06 6.21 -4.67
N SER A 68 4.16 7.40 -5.28
CA SER A 68 3.48 8.61 -4.79
C SER A 68 1.96 8.52 -4.97
N GLU A 69 1.47 8.02 -6.10
CA GLU A 69 0.03 7.86 -6.31
C GLU A 69 -0.55 6.73 -5.44
N MET A 70 0.19 5.63 -5.27
CA MET A 70 -0.19 4.53 -4.40
C MET A 70 -0.34 4.97 -2.95
N VAL A 71 0.64 5.71 -2.40
CA VAL A 71 0.55 6.13 -1.00
C VAL A 71 -0.63 7.07 -0.76
N GLY A 72 -1.00 7.90 -1.75
CA GLY A 72 -2.24 8.70 -1.70
C GLY A 72 -3.48 7.83 -1.57
N ARG A 73 -3.64 6.82 -2.44
CA ARG A 73 -4.77 5.87 -2.36
C ARG A 73 -4.80 5.09 -1.03
N VAL A 74 -3.62 4.68 -0.53
CA VAL A 74 -3.52 3.99 0.77
C VAL A 74 -3.91 4.91 1.92
N ALA A 75 -3.54 6.18 1.87
CA ALA A 75 -3.92 7.16 2.88
C ALA A 75 -5.43 7.42 2.88
N ASP A 76 -6.05 7.57 1.70
CA ASP A 76 -7.50 7.76 1.58
C ASP A 76 -8.28 6.56 2.13
N LYS A 77 -7.87 5.34 1.77
CA LYS A 77 -8.45 4.10 2.32
C LYS A 77 -8.23 4.01 3.84
N ALA A 78 -7.07 4.44 4.34
CA ALA A 78 -6.81 4.46 5.77
C ALA A 78 -7.77 5.41 6.51
N VAL A 79 -8.03 6.61 5.98
CA VAL A 79 -9.02 7.54 6.54
C VAL A 79 -10.42 6.94 6.52
N GLN A 80 -10.80 6.21 5.46
CA GLN A 80 -12.11 5.55 5.40
C GLN A 80 -12.29 4.40 6.39
N ILE A 81 -11.20 3.71 6.76
CA ILE A 81 -11.24 2.60 7.73
C ILE A 81 -11.35 3.11 9.18
N HIS A 82 -10.82 4.31 9.48
CA HIS A 82 -10.79 4.88 10.84
C HIS A 82 -12.11 5.58 11.20
#